data_AF-A0A947S2V2-F1
#
_entry.id   AF-A0A947S2V2-F1
#
_cell.length_a   1.000
_cell.length_b   1.000
_cell.length_c   1.000
_cell.angle_alpha   90.00
_cell.angle_beta   90.00
_cell.angle_gamma   90.00
#
_symmetry.space_group_name_H-M   'P 1'
#
loop_
_entity.id
_entity.type
_entity.pdbx_description
1 polymer ?
#
loop_
_entity_poly.entity_id
_entity_poly.type
_entity_poly.pdbx_seq_one_letter_code
_entity_poly.pdbx_strand_id
1 'polypeptide(L)'
;MSNLNTKIIVAILVVVGGLLLISPWDSEKDTTRSVLSDYESSPSYDTYGCTQDCSGHDAGWNWAEEHGITEPEDCGGKSQSFIEGCEAYAEEN
;
A
#
# COMPACT_ATOMS: atom_id res chain seq x y z
N MET A 1 18.15 -44.25 -9.67
CA MET A 1 18.64 -43.66 -8.40
C MET A 1 19.42 -42.40 -8.72
N SER A 2 18.76 -41.24 -8.77
CA SER A 2 19.49 -39.97 -8.83
C SER A 2 20.03 -39.68 -7.44
N ASN A 3 21.33 -39.94 -7.24
CA ASN A 3 22.02 -39.80 -5.96
C ASN A 3 21.78 -38.39 -5.41
N LEU A 4 21.44 -38.31 -4.13
CA LEU A 4 21.13 -37.08 -3.42
C LEU A 4 22.23 -36.01 -3.63
N ASN A 5 23.48 -36.47 -3.72
CA ASN A 5 24.65 -35.64 -4.00
C ASN A 5 24.59 -34.98 -5.38
N THR A 6 24.08 -35.67 -6.41
CA THR A 6 23.89 -35.12 -7.76
C THR A 6 22.81 -34.05 -7.78
N LYS A 7 21.73 -34.21 -6.99
CA LYS A 7 20.66 -33.21 -6.88
C LYS A 7 21.12 -31.94 -6.18
N ILE A 8 21.91 -32.09 -5.12
CA ILE A 8 22.48 -30.96 -4.37
C ILE A 8 23.47 -30.17 -5.22
N ILE A 9 24.35 -30.85 -5.97
CA ILE A 9 25.33 -30.19 -6.84
C ILE A 9 24.64 -29.40 -7.97
N VAL A 10 23.60 -29.96 -8.59
CA VAL A 10 22.81 -29.25 -9.62
C VAL A 10 22.11 -28.03 -9.02
N ALA A 11 21.54 -28.14 -7.81
CA ALA A 11 20.89 -27.01 -7.13
C ALA A 11 21.89 -25.88 -6.82
N ILE A 12 23.09 -26.21 -6.35
CA ILE A 12 24.12 -25.20 -6.03
C ILE A 12 24.63 -24.51 -7.30
N LEU A 13 24.81 -25.23 -8.41
CA LEU A 13 25.26 -24.62 -9.67
C LEU A 13 24.21 -23.68 -10.28
N VAL A 14 22.91 -23.95 -10.10
CA VAL A 14 21.83 -23.05 -10.54
C VAL A 14 21.75 -21.80 -9.66
N VAL A 15 21.93 -21.94 -8.35
CA VAL A 15 21.86 -20.80 -7.39
C VAL A 15 23.10 -19.91 -7.50
N VAL A 16 24.29 -20.48 -7.67
CA VAL A 16 25.55 -19.71 -7.77
C VAL A 16 25.77 -19.20 -9.20
N GLY A 17 25.38 -19.97 -10.23
CA GLY A 17 25.51 -19.57 -11.64
C GLY A 17 24.41 -18.65 -12.16
N GLY A 18 23.22 -18.66 -11.54
CA GLY A 18 22.08 -17.79 -11.92
C GLY A 18 22.21 -16.33 -11.50
N LEU A 19 23.23 -15.98 -10.70
CA LEU A 19 23.37 -14.64 -10.14
C LEU A 19 24.05 -13.61 -11.07
N LEU A 20 24.37 -13.95 -12.32
CA LEU A 20 25.07 -13.02 -13.22
C LEU A 20 24.38 -12.69 -14.56
N LEU A 21 23.24 -13.30 -14.94
CA LEU A 21 22.62 -12.98 -16.24
C LEU A 21 21.09 -13.06 -16.25
N ILE A 22 20.43 -12.41 -15.30
CA ILE A 22 19.05 -11.93 -15.49
C ILE A 22 18.83 -10.74 -14.56
N SER A 23 19.08 -9.54 -15.07
CA SER A 23 18.38 -8.36 -14.58
C SER A 23 16.87 -8.61 -14.71
N PRO A 24 16.08 -8.48 -13.64
CA PRO A 24 14.63 -8.36 -13.77
C PRO A 24 14.32 -6.98 -14.35
N TRP A 25 14.37 -6.87 -15.68
CA TRP A 25 13.58 -5.87 -16.40
C TRP A 25 12.27 -6.56 -16.77
N ASP A 26 11.45 -6.82 -15.75
CA ASP A 26 10.02 -7.01 -15.96
C ASP A 26 9.40 -5.63 -15.82
N SER A 27 9.46 -4.89 -16.93
CA SER A 27 8.73 -3.65 -17.15
C SER A 27 7.56 -3.97 -18.08
N GLU A 28 6.76 -4.96 -17.72
CA GLU A 28 5.45 -5.16 -18.33
C GLU A 28 4.47 -4.27 -17.56
N LYS A 29 4.41 -3.01 -18.03
CA LYS A 29 3.26 -2.14 -17.83
C LYS A 29 2.04 -2.87 -18.36
N ASP A 30 1.31 -3.53 -17.47
CA ASP A 30 0.08 -4.19 -17.82
C ASP A 30 -0.95 -3.12 -18.19
N THR A 31 -1.06 -2.94 -19.51
CA THR A 31 -2.06 -2.12 -20.16
C THR A 31 -3.35 -2.91 -20.14
N THR A 32 -4.28 -2.43 -19.31
CA THR A 32 -5.73 -2.62 -19.46
C THR A 32 -6.28 -4.01 -19.05
N ARG A 33 -6.53 -4.18 -17.74
CA ARG A 33 -7.55 -5.12 -17.27
C ARG A 33 -8.39 -4.54 -16.13
N SER A 34 -9.43 -3.79 -16.52
CA SER A 34 -10.80 -3.93 -15.99
C SER A 34 -11.04 -4.13 -14.47
N VAL A 35 -10.37 -3.39 -13.59
CA VAL A 35 -10.79 -3.25 -12.18
C VAL A 35 -10.74 -1.78 -11.76
N LEU A 36 -11.47 -0.93 -12.47
CA LEU A 36 -12.13 0.23 -11.85
C LEU A 36 -13.22 -0.30 -10.92
N SER A 37 -12.82 -1.04 -9.88
CA SER A 37 -13.68 -1.79 -8.97
C SER A 37 -13.35 -1.51 -7.51
N ASP A 38 -12.11 -1.19 -7.18
CA ASP A 38 -11.71 -1.17 -5.75
C ASP A 38 -11.23 0.20 -5.30
N TYR A 39 -11.59 1.25 -6.04
CA TYR A 39 -11.74 2.56 -5.45
C TYR A 39 -13.20 2.70 -5.04
N GLU A 40 -13.62 1.83 -4.11
CA GLU A 40 -14.72 2.11 -3.20
C GLU A 40 -14.19 3.15 -2.21
N SER A 41 -13.88 4.31 -2.78
CA SER A 41 -13.58 5.49 -2.02
C SER A 41 -14.93 6.17 -1.87
N SER A 42 -15.39 6.18 -0.63
CA SER A 42 -16.44 7.09 -0.22
C SER A 42 -16.11 8.46 -0.82
N PRO A 43 -17.06 9.19 -1.43
CA PRO A 43 -16.77 10.43 -2.17
C PRO A 43 -16.06 11.52 -1.35
N SER A 44 -15.95 11.34 -0.04
CA SER A 44 -15.17 12.09 0.95
C SER A 44 -13.69 11.69 1.03
N TYR A 45 -13.36 10.40 0.98
CA TYR A 45 -11.99 9.87 1.02
C TYR A 45 -11.22 10.20 -0.29
N ASP A 46 -11.95 10.57 -1.35
CA ASP A 46 -11.41 11.07 -2.62
C ASP A 46 -10.72 12.43 -2.54
N THR A 47 -11.24 13.32 -1.70
CA THR A 47 -10.73 14.69 -1.61
C THR A 47 -9.29 14.70 -1.08
N TYR A 48 -8.94 13.70 -0.27
CA TYR A 48 -7.64 13.56 0.38
C TYR A 48 -6.83 12.35 -0.12
N GLY A 49 -7.14 11.88 -1.34
CA GLY A 49 -6.69 10.62 -1.92
C GLY A 49 -5.29 10.14 -1.52
N CYS A 50 -5.25 8.96 -0.90
CA CYS A 50 -4.01 8.28 -0.52
C CYS A 50 -3.39 7.52 -1.71
N THR A 51 -2.07 7.64 -1.90
CA THR A 51 -1.38 7.05 -3.09
C THR A 51 -0.56 5.80 -2.82
N GLN A 52 -0.17 5.51 -1.56
CA GLN A 52 0.62 4.31 -1.22
C GLN A 52 0.34 3.75 0.19
N ASP A 53 0.53 4.56 1.23
CA ASP A 53 0.34 4.13 2.62
C ASP A 53 -0.67 5.05 3.30
N CYS A 54 -1.89 4.53 3.47
CA CYS A 54 -3.02 5.27 4.05
C CYS A 54 -3.04 5.18 5.56
N SER A 55 -2.08 4.48 6.19
CA SER A 55 -2.03 4.31 7.64
C SER A 55 -2.04 5.63 8.41
N GLY A 56 -1.47 6.69 7.85
CA GLY A 56 -1.54 8.03 8.44
C GLY A 56 -2.97 8.61 8.41
N HIS A 57 -3.65 8.46 7.28
CA HIS A 57 -5.03 8.92 7.08
C HIS A 57 -6.00 8.10 7.96
N ASP A 58 -5.90 6.78 7.92
CA ASP A 58 -6.71 5.90 8.77
C ASP A 58 -6.48 6.15 10.26
N ALA A 59 -5.25 6.45 10.67
CA ALA A 59 -4.95 6.83 12.06
C ALA A 59 -5.63 8.14 12.46
N GLY A 60 -5.67 9.13 11.56
CA GLY A 60 -6.36 10.40 11.76
C GLY A 60 -7.87 10.23 11.89
N TRP A 61 -8.45 9.46 10.98
CA TRP A 61 -9.87 9.14 10.96
C TRP A 61 -10.31 8.43 12.24
N ASN A 62 -9.64 7.33 12.59
CA ASN A 62 -9.99 6.56 13.80
C ASN A 62 -9.84 7.41 15.07
N TRP A 63 -8.81 8.26 15.13
CA TRP A 63 -8.65 9.18 16.25
C TRP A 63 -9.82 10.17 16.34
N ALA A 64 -10.25 10.75 15.21
CA ALA A 64 -11.37 11.67 15.14
C ALA A 64 -12.69 11.02 15.58
N GLU A 65 -12.95 9.78 15.13
CA GLU A 65 -14.09 8.97 15.58
C GLU A 65 -14.07 8.71 17.09
N GLU A 66 -12.93 8.23 17.62
CA GLU A 66 -12.77 7.95 19.05
C GLU A 66 -12.97 9.19 19.93
N HIS A 67 -12.65 10.38 19.41
CA HIS A 67 -12.74 11.65 20.13
C HIS A 67 -14.00 12.44 19.81
N GLY A 68 -14.83 11.97 18.86
CA GLY A 68 -16.05 12.64 18.43
C GLY A 68 -15.80 14.01 17.79
N ILE A 69 -14.76 14.12 16.97
CA ILE A 69 -14.42 15.37 16.26
C ILE A 69 -15.40 15.59 15.11
N THR A 70 -16.20 16.65 15.16
CA THR A 70 -17.17 17.01 14.11
C THR A 70 -16.82 18.32 13.40
N GLU A 71 -15.78 19.02 13.87
CA GLU A 71 -15.33 20.28 13.27
C GLU A 71 -13.92 20.06 12.71
N PRO A 72 -13.69 20.24 11.40
CA PRO A 72 -12.35 20.08 10.81
C PRO A 72 -11.30 20.99 11.45
N GLU A 73 -11.73 22.12 12.03
CA GLU A 73 -10.87 23.06 12.76
C GLU A 73 -10.20 22.44 14.00
N ASP A 74 -10.84 21.43 14.59
CA ASP A 74 -10.34 20.71 15.76
C ASP A 74 -9.33 19.61 15.37
N CYS A 75 -9.15 19.36 14.07
CA CYS A 75 -8.14 18.44 13.56
C CYS A 75 -6.74 19.05 13.66
N GLY A 76 -5.88 18.34 14.38
CA GLY A 76 -4.47 18.66 14.52
C GLY A 76 -3.62 17.40 14.50
N GLY A 77 -2.30 17.53 14.45
CA GLY A 77 -1.44 16.36 14.40
C GLY A 77 0.00 16.66 14.07
N LYS A 78 0.80 15.58 13.98
CA LYS A 78 2.23 15.66 13.67
C LYS A 78 2.55 15.43 12.19
N SER A 79 1.58 14.97 11.39
CA SER A 79 1.75 14.69 9.97
C SER A 79 0.51 15.13 9.20
N GLN A 80 0.72 15.59 7.96
CA GLN A 80 -0.36 16.01 7.08
C GLN A 80 -1.37 14.88 6.84
N SER A 81 -0.89 13.67 6.57
CA SER A 81 -1.77 12.51 6.36
C SER A 81 -2.70 12.23 7.53
N PHE A 82 -2.27 12.48 8.77
CA PHE A 82 -3.13 12.33 9.94
C PHE A 82 -4.19 13.43 10.01
N ILE A 83 -3.80 14.68 9.72
CA ILE A 83 -4.71 15.81 9.73
C ILE A 83 -5.78 15.62 8.65
N GLU A 84 -5.37 15.23 7.45
CA GLU A 84 -6.27 14.93 6.32
C GLU A 84 -7.29 13.84 6.68
N GLY A 85 -6.86 12.79 7.40
CA GLY A 85 -7.78 11.74 7.86
C GLY A 85 -8.77 12.18 8.93
N CYS A 86 -8.33 13.06 9.83
CA CYS A 86 -9.23 13.65 10.81
C CYS A 86 -10.25 14.58 10.15
N GLU A 87 -9.80 15.46 9.24
CA GLU A 87 -10.66 16.39 8.51
C GLU A 87 -11.72 15.63 7.70
N ALA A 88 -11.32 14.53 7.03
CA ALA A 88 -12.26 13.68 6.29
C ALA A 88 -13.38 13.12 7.17
N TYR A 89 -13.07 12.67 8.41
CA TYR A 89 -14.11 12.21 9.35
C TYR A 89 -15.04 13.36 9.76
N ALA A 90 -14.48 14.51 10.09
CA ALA A 90 -15.23 15.68 10.55
C ALA A 90 -16.12 16.27 9.43
N GLU A 91 -15.71 16.18 8.17
CA GLU A 91 -16.54 16.59 7.03
C GLU A 91 -17.73 15.63 6.79
N GLU A 92 -17.64 14.38 7.23
CA GLU A 92 -18.69 13.37 7.09
C GLU A 92 -19.69 13.31 8.25
N ASN A 93 -19.39 13.92 9.40
CA ASN A 93 -20.16 13.76 10.65
C ASN A 93 -20.54 15.09 11.32
#